data_AF-A0A5B0SDX7-F1
#
_entry.id   AF-A0A5B0SDX7-F1
#
_cell.length_a   1.000
_cell.length_b   1.000
_cell.length_c   1.000
_cell.angle_alpha   90.00
_cell.angle_beta   90.00
_cell.angle_gamma   90.00
#
_symmetry.space_group_name_H-M   'P 1'
#
loop_
_entity.id
_entity.type
_entity.pdbx_description
1 polymer ?
#
loop_
_entity_poly.entity_id
_entity_poly.type
_entity_poly.pdbx_seq_one_letter_code
_entity_poly.pdbx_strand_id
1 'polypeptide(L)'
;MTFIATAEIESMKNEHEKIEKRIKQLKALPGQTSKAKALLKELHKNLDIPMKERFLQLKLTPTQSPGTSFNLEADTNQLENTWNVLQTQLIRTVYSKKHVNPAEADFVLEFTKSFFLLGDYIYKYGLLPAPFIKQIQIFHGPTIFDIISRHINYMFRGNQGNFFDHAESVIPQLEFLKTAPSVKHFHRTIKGQVFHVIFFNKT
;
A
#
# COMPACT_ATOMS: atom_id res chain seq x y z
N MET A 1 27.37 -15.03 3.92
CA MET A 1 25.95 -15.02 3.48
C MET A 1 24.95 -14.87 4.64
N THR A 2 25.28 -15.28 5.86
CA THR A 2 24.36 -15.32 7.02
C THR A 2 23.85 -13.96 7.50
N PHE A 3 24.69 -12.91 7.49
CA PHE A 3 24.33 -11.59 8.02
C PHE A 3 23.23 -10.88 7.20
N ILE A 4 23.24 -11.00 5.86
CA ILE A 4 22.25 -10.37 4.98
C ILE A 4 20.87 -10.99 5.18
N ALA A 5 20.79 -12.32 5.26
CA ALA A 5 19.53 -13.03 5.51
C ALA A 5 18.94 -12.65 6.88
N THR A 6 19.76 -12.51 7.91
CA THR A 6 19.30 -12.07 9.24
C THR A 6 18.74 -10.65 9.21
N ALA A 7 19.40 -9.71 8.52
CA ALA A 7 18.93 -8.35 8.39
C ALA A 7 17.61 -8.23 7.58
N GLU A 8 17.46 -9.01 6.50
CA GLU A 8 16.21 -9.04 5.71
C GLU A 8 15.05 -9.61 6.52
N ILE A 9 15.27 -10.71 7.26
CA ILE A 9 14.27 -11.32 8.15
C ILE A 9 13.81 -10.30 9.20
N GLU A 10 14.76 -9.62 9.84
CA GLU A 10 14.46 -8.62 10.87
C GLU A 10 13.73 -7.40 10.29
N SER A 11 14.14 -6.92 9.12
CA SER A 11 13.45 -5.85 8.38
C SER A 11 11.99 -6.25 8.07
N MET A 12 11.78 -7.48 7.59
CA MET A 12 10.44 -7.96 7.23
C MET A 12 9.52 -8.07 8.45
N LYS A 13 10.01 -8.59 9.59
CA LYS A 13 9.24 -8.62 10.85
C LYS A 13 8.86 -7.23 11.32
N ASN A 14 9.84 -6.32 11.38
CA ASN A 14 9.60 -4.96 11.84
C ASN A 14 8.59 -4.22 10.97
N GLU A 15 8.63 -4.40 9.64
CA GLU A 15 7.64 -3.82 8.74
C GLU A 15 6.27 -4.47 8.90
N HIS A 16 6.20 -5.79 9.04
CA HIS A 16 4.97 -6.51 9.30
C HIS A 16 4.25 -6.01 10.57
N GLU A 17 4.97 -5.85 11.67
CA GLU A 17 4.43 -5.33 12.95
C GLU A 17 3.99 -3.87 12.84
N LYS A 18 4.77 -3.03 12.15
CA LYS A 18 4.41 -1.62 11.92
C LYS A 18 3.11 -1.50 11.13
N ILE A 19 2.93 -2.33 10.10
CA ILE A 19 1.71 -2.37 9.30
C ILE A 19 0.54 -2.83 10.16
N GLU A 20 0.70 -3.90 10.95
CA GLU A 20 -0.35 -4.41 11.84
C GLU A 20 -0.82 -3.32 12.82
N LYS A 21 0.12 -2.62 13.47
CA LYS A 21 -0.16 -1.51 14.39
C LYS A 21 -0.95 -0.40 13.70
N ARG A 22 -0.57 -0.02 12.48
CA ARG A 22 -1.26 1.01 11.70
C ARG A 22 -2.69 0.60 11.37
N ILE A 23 -2.89 -0.63 10.90
CA ILE A 23 -4.23 -1.17 10.58
C ILE A 23 -5.12 -1.15 11.82
N LYS A 24 -4.60 -1.55 13.00
CA LYS A 24 -5.34 -1.52 14.27
C LYS A 24 -5.84 -0.10 14.59
N GLN A 25 -4.99 0.92 14.39
CA GLN A 25 -5.25 2.33 14.69
C GLN A 25 -6.22 3.03 13.71
N LEU A 26 -6.54 2.44 12.56
CA LEU A 26 -7.48 3.04 11.59
C LEU A 26 -8.87 3.26 12.23
N LYS A 27 -9.31 4.51 12.31
CA LYS A 27 -10.64 4.87 12.82
C LYS A 27 -11.66 4.72 11.70
N ALA A 28 -12.40 3.61 11.69
CA ALA A 28 -13.42 3.34 10.69
C ALA A 28 -14.82 3.72 11.21
N LEU A 29 -15.61 4.36 10.34
CA LEU A 29 -17.03 4.58 10.51
C LEU A 29 -17.84 3.34 10.09
N PRO A 30 -19.09 3.18 10.56
CA PRO A 30 -19.98 2.13 10.07
C PRO A 30 -20.13 2.15 8.54
N GLY A 31 -20.33 0.98 7.93
CA GLY A 31 -20.56 0.85 6.49
C GLY A 31 -19.30 0.53 5.68
N GLN A 32 -18.97 1.36 4.68
CA GLN A 32 -17.90 1.02 3.73
C GLN A 32 -16.50 1.07 4.36
N THR A 33 -16.25 2.02 5.26
CA THR A 33 -14.91 2.17 5.87
C THR A 33 -14.58 1.01 6.82
N SER A 34 -15.57 0.46 7.54
CA SER A 34 -15.36 -0.74 8.36
C SER A 34 -15.10 -2.00 7.51
N LYS A 35 -15.81 -2.14 6.37
CA LYS A 35 -15.56 -3.22 5.40
C LYS A 35 -14.15 -3.12 4.80
N ALA A 36 -13.72 -1.93 4.39
CA ALA A 36 -12.38 -1.70 3.85
C ALA A 36 -11.29 -2.00 4.90
N LYS A 37 -11.48 -1.57 6.15
CA LYS A 37 -10.58 -1.90 7.27
C LYS A 37 -10.52 -3.42 7.51
N ALA A 38 -11.64 -4.12 7.47
CA ALA A 38 -11.70 -5.55 7.68
C ALA A 38 -10.94 -6.32 6.59
N LEU A 39 -11.14 -5.97 5.32
CA LEU A 39 -10.43 -6.55 4.18
C LEU A 39 -8.91 -6.29 4.25
N LEU A 40 -8.50 -5.08 4.64
CA LEU A 40 -7.08 -4.76 4.84
C LEU A 40 -6.46 -5.61 5.95
N LYS A 41 -7.19 -5.83 7.05
CA LYS A 41 -6.75 -6.71 8.15
C LYS A 41 -6.68 -8.18 7.70
N GLU A 42 -7.65 -8.65 6.94
CA GLU A 42 -7.67 -10.00 6.39
C GLU A 42 -6.47 -10.24 5.47
N LEU A 43 -6.24 -9.34 4.51
CA LEU A 43 -5.10 -9.41 3.61
C LEU A 43 -3.78 -9.44 4.38
N HIS A 44 -3.60 -8.55 5.35
CA HIS A 44 -2.38 -8.51 6.19
C HIS A 44 -2.16 -9.82 6.95
N LYS A 45 -3.21 -10.37 7.56
CA LYS A 45 -3.15 -11.67 8.26
C LYS A 45 -2.77 -12.81 7.30
N ASN A 46 -3.37 -12.83 6.10
CA ASN A 46 -3.10 -13.91 5.14
C ASN A 46 -1.67 -13.85 4.58
N LEU A 47 -0.99 -12.69 4.66
CA LEU A 47 0.42 -12.58 4.32
C LEU A 47 1.37 -13.21 5.35
N ASP A 48 0.88 -13.67 6.50
CA ASP A 48 1.68 -14.44 7.47
C ASP A 48 2.28 -15.71 6.85
N ILE A 49 1.52 -16.37 5.97
CA ILE A 49 1.91 -17.60 5.30
C ILE A 49 3.08 -17.33 4.33
N PRO A 50 2.95 -16.48 3.30
CA PRO A 50 4.06 -16.19 2.39
C PRO A 50 5.25 -15.53 3.08
N MET A 51 5.04 -14.79 4.18
CA MET A 51 6.14 -14.28 5.01
C MET A 51 6.93 -15.41 5.67
N LYS A 52 6.25 -16.40 6.29
CA LYS A 52 6.90 -17.56 6.91
C LYS A 52 7.64 -18.40 5.87
N GLU A 53 7.04 -18.61 4.71
CA GLU A 53 7.67 -19.31 3.59
C GLU A 53 8.93 -18.57 3.13
N ARG A 54 8.86 -17.24 2.96
CA ARG A 54 10.03 -16.42 2.64
C ARG A 54 11.11 -16.49 3.72
N PHE A 55 10.76 -16.57 5.01
CA PHE A 55 11.74 -16.82 6.07
C PHE A 55 12.44 -18.17 5.95
N LEU A 56 11.72 -19.22 5.57
CA LEU A 56 12.32 -20.53 5.33
C LEU A 56 13.30 -20.45 4.16
N GLN A 57 12.89 -19.87 3.04
CA GLN A 57 13.75 -19.68 1.86
C GLN A 57 15.02 -18.89 2.16
N LEU A 58 14.95 -17.86 3.01
CA LEU A 58 16.11 -17.07 3.42
C LEU A 58 17.04 -17.82 4.38
N LYS A 59 16.54 -18.82 5.11
CA LYS A 59 17.32 -19.64 6.06
C LYS A 59 17.95 -20.85 5.40
N LEU A 60 17.36 -21.37 4.33
CA LEU A 60 17.84 -22.53 3.61
C LEU A 60 18.99 -22.13 2.67
N THR A 61 20.06 -22.92 2.67
CA THR A 61 21.10 -22.83 1.63
C THR A 61 20.57 -23.40 0.31
N PRO A 62 21.10 -23.01 -0.86
CA PRO A 62 20.57 -23.40 -2.19
C PRO A 62 20.41 -24.91 -2.45
N THR A 63 20.99 -25.75 -1.61
CA THR A 63 21.04 -27.22 -1.72
C THR A 63 19.94 -27.97 -0.98
N GLN A 64 19.04 -27.31 -0.24
CA GLN A 64 17.93 -27.97 0.46
C GLN A 64 16.60 -27.40 0.00
N SER A 65 16.02 -28.03 -1.02
CA SER A 65 14.64 -27.81 -1.42
C SER A 65 13.71 -28.48 -0.40
N PRO A 66 12.84 -27.73 0.31
CA PRO A 66 11.82 -28.35 1.14
C PRO A 66 10.71 -28.87 0.23
N GLY A 67 10.60 -30.19 0.16
CA GLY A 67 9.33 -30.82 -0.11
C GLY A 67 8.41 -30.52 1.08
N THR A 68 7.63 -29.45 1.02
CA THR A 68 6.51 -29.27 1.94
C THR A 68 5.33 -28.72 1.14
N SER A 69 4.33 -29.57 0.98
CA SER A 69 3.06 -29.30 0.31
C SER A 69 2.24 -28.30 1.13
N PHE A 70 2.44 -27.01 0.89
CA PHE A 70 1.36 -26.04 1.01
C PHE A 70 0.49 -26.15 -0.24
N ASN A 71 -0.83 -25.99 -0.12
CA ASN A 71 -1.68 -25.76 -1.29
C ASN A 71 -1.48 -24.30 -1.74
N LEU A 72 -0.25 -23.99 -2.18
CA LEU A 72 0.22 -22.66 -2.53
C LEU A 72 -0.72 -21.97 -3.51
N GLU A 73 -1.35 -22.73 -4.41
CA GLU A 73 -2.27 -22.18 -5.40
C GLU A 73 -3.56 -21.64 -4.78
N ALA A 74 -4.20 -22.38 -3.87
CA ALA A 74 -5.45 -21.95 -3.24
C ALA A 74 -5.24 -20.71 -2.34
N ASP A 75 -4.19 -20.72 -1.52
CA ASP A 75 -3.88 -19.61 -0.61
C ASP A 75 -3.46 -18.35 -1.39
N THR A 76 -2.70 -18.52 -2.46
CA THR A 76 -2.31 -17.42 -3.37
C THR A 76 -3.52 -16.84 -4.08
N ASN A 77 -4.40 -17.68 -4.63
CA ASN A 77 -5.62 -17.22 -5.28
C ASN A 77 -6.52 -16.43 -4.32
N GLN A 78 -6.62 -16.86 -3.06
CA GLN A 78 -7.36 -16.09 -2.05
C GLN A 78 -6.72 -14.72 -1.78
N LEU A 79 -5.39 -14.66 -1.61
CA LEU A 79 -4.67 -13.41 -1.41
C LEU A 79 -4.84 -12.44 -2.59
N GLU A 80 -4.72 -12.93 -3.83
CA GLU A 80 -4.92 -12.16 -5.05
C GLU A 80 -6.36 -11.61 -5.14
N ASN A 81 -7.34 -12.45 -4.81
CA ASN A 81 -8.75 -12.04 -4.78
C ASN A 81 -9.01 -10.97 -3.71
N THR A 82 -8.51 -11.17 -2.48
CA THR A 82 -8.67 -10.17 -1.40
C THR A 82 -8.00 -8.85 -1.77
N TRP A 83 -6.81 -8.89 -2.39
CA TRP A 83 -6.16 -7.68 -2.93
C TRP A 83 -7.03 -6.98 -3.97
N ASN A 84 -7.55 -7.71 -4.96
CA ASN A 84 -8.38 -7.14 -6.03
C ASN A 84 -9.67 -6.51 -5.50
N VAL A 85 -10.32 -7.16 -4.53
CA VAL A 85 -11.49 -6.59 -3.85
C VAL A 85 -11.11 -5.32 -3.10
N LEU A 86 -10.00 -5.34 -2.35
CA LEU A 86 -9.55 -4.19 -1.56
C LEU A 86 -9.15 -3.00 -2.45
N GLN A 87 -8.45 -3.26 -3.55
CA GLN A 87 -8.11 -2.28 -4.56
C GLN A 87 -9.38 -1.67 -5.18
N THR A 88 -10.35 -2.51 -5.54
CA THR A 88 -11.65 -2.04 -6.07
C THR A 88 -12.37 -1.17 -5.04
N GLN A 89 -12.33 -1.54 -3.76
CA GLN A 89 -12.90 -0.72 -2.68
C GLN A 89 -12.15 0.61 -2.55
N LEU A 90 -10.81 0.62 -2.54
CA LEU A 90 -10.03 1.85 -2.51
C LEU A 90 -10.42 2.76 -3.67
N ILE A 91 -10.37 2.23 -4.90
CA ILE A 91 -10.70 2.98 -6.11
C ILE A 91 -12.15 3.48 -6.00
N ARG A 92 -13.11 2.64 -5.62
CA ARG A 92 -14.49 3.11 -5.46
C ARG A 92 -14.62 4.19 -4.39
N THR A 93 -14.05 4.01 -3.20
CA THR A 93 -14.17 4.97 -2.09
C THR A 93 -13.43 6.28 -2.37
N VAL A 94 -12.26 6.23 -3.01
CA VAL A 94 -11.45 7.39 -3.39
C VAL A 94 -12.04 8.13 -4.60
N TYR A 95 -12.55 7.40 -5.60
CA TYR A 95 -13.02 7.99 -6.85
C TYR A 95 -14.49 8.40 -6.86
N SER A 96 -15.38 7.66 -6.19
CA SER A 96 -16.84 7.82 -6.40
C SER A 96 -17.49 8.95 -5.58
N LYS A 97 -16.84 9.44 -4.52
CA LYS A 97 -17.41 10.49 -3.68
C LYS A 97 -16.94 11.89 -4.10
N LYS A 98 -17.88 12.74 -4.55
CA LYS A 98 -17.62 14.19 -4.78
C LYS A 98 -17.39 14.94 -3.46
N HIS A 99 -18.05 14.48 -2.39
CA HIS A 99 -17.94 15.04 -1.05
C HIS A 99 -17.66 13.92 -0.05
N VAL A 100 -16.64 14.13 0.76
CA VAL A 100 -16.23 13.26 1.86
C VAL A 100 -16.27 14.14 3.11
N ASN A 101 -16.97 13.70 4.16
CA ASN A 101 -16.98 14.45 5.41
C ASN A 101 -15.60 14.36 6.09
N PRO A 102 -15.26 15.24 7.06
CA PRO A 102 -13.93 15.25 7.67
C PRO A 102 -13.48 13.90 8.24
N ALA A 103 -14.35 13.19 8.96
CA ALA A 103 -14.03 11.88 9.55
C ALA A 103 -13.80 10.79 8.49
N GLU A 104 -14.55 10.82 7.39
CA GLU A 104 -14.30 9.94 6.24
C GLU A 104 -13.00 10.32 5.52
N ALA A 105 -12.64 11.60 5.45
CA ALA A 105 -11.42 12.06 4.79
C ALA A 105 -10.18 11.57 5.55
N ASP A 106 -10.20 11.69 6.88
CA ASP A 106 -9.16 11.15 7.76
C ASP A 106 -9.01 9.64 7.57
N PHE A 107 -10.13 8.90 7.52
CA PHE A 107 -10.09 7.47 7.24
C PHE A 107 -9.47 7.19 5.87
N VAL A 108 -9.88 7.89 4.81
CA VAL A 108 -9.37 7.68 3.45
C VAL A 108 -7.88 7.95 3.37
N LEU A 109 -7.38 9.00 4.02
CA LEU A 109 -5.95 9.32 4.06
C LEU A 109 -5.15 8.20 4.73
N GLU A 110 -5.57 7.77 5.92
CA GLU A 110 -4.85 6.74 6.67
C GLU A 110 -4.99 5.34 6.06
N PHE A 111 -6.14 5.03 5.47
CA PHE A 111 -6.37 3.81 4.72
C PHE A 111 -5.47 3.76 3.48
N THR A 112 -5.39 4.84 2.70
CA THR A 112 -4.52 4.93 1.52
C THR A 112 -3.05 4.71 1.89
N LYS A 113 -2.58 5.38 2.95
CA LYS A 113 -1.22 5.17 3.49
C LYS A 113 -0.97 3.71 3.84
N SER A 114 -1.91 3.08 4.54
CA SER A 114 -1.79 1.68 4.98
C SER A 114 -1.80 0.71 3.80
N PHE A 115 -2.64 0.96 2.80
CA PHE A 115 -2.74 0.11 1.61
C PHE A 115 -1.47 0.16 0.74
N PHE A 116 -0.90 1.36 0.55
CA PHE A 116 0.37 1.50 -0.18
C PHE A 116 1.54 0.87 0.57
N LEU A 117 1.62 1.04 1.89
CA LEU A 117 2.64 0.35 2.70
C LEU A 117 2.53 -1.17 2.58
N LEU A 118 1.31 -1.71 2.58
CA LEU A 118 1.10 -3.15 2.39
C LEU A 118 1.49 -3.62 1.00
N GLY A 119 1.17 -2.85 -0.04
CA GLY A 119 1.60 -3.12 -1.41
C GLY A 119 3.11 -3.09 -1.57
N ASP A 120 3.79 -2.11 -0.95
CA ASP A 120 5.25 -2.00 -0.94
C ASP A 120 5.89 -3.16 -0.19
N TYR A 121 5.29 -3.62 0.92
CA TYR A 121 5.71 -4.79 1.67
C TYR A 121 5.63 -6.07 0.82
N ILE A 122 4.51 -6.29 0.12
CA ILE A 122 4.35 -7.39 -0.84
C ILE A 122 5.42 -7.33 -1.94
N TYR A 123 5.60 -6.15 -2.53
CA TYR A 123 6.58 -5.94 -3.61
C TYR A 123 8.01 -6.19 -3.14
N LYS A 124 8.40 -5.64 -2.00
CA LYS A 124 9.77 -5.67 -1.47
C LYS A 124 10.24 -7.09 -1.17
N TYR A 125 9.38 -7.94 -0.61
CA TYR A 125 9.74 -9.29 -0.20
C TYR A 125 9.20 -10.39 -1.12
N GLY A 126 8.53 -10.04 -2.22
CA GLY A 126 7.99 -11.00 -3.19
C GLY A 126 6.95 -11.93 -2.57
N LEU A 127 6.04 -11.40 -1.74
CA LEU A 127 5.07 -12.19 -0.97
C LEU A 127 3.89 -12.69 -1.80
N LEU A 128 3.77 -12.23 -3.04
CA LEU A 128 2.81 -12.70 -4.04
C LEU A 128 3.55 -13.00 -5.35
N PRO A 129 2.96 -13.80 -6.26
CA PRO A 129 3.57 -14.11 -7.54
C PRO A 129 3.95 -12.86 -8.32
N ALA A 130 5.15 -12.86 -8.91
CA ALA A 130 5.62 -11.76 -9.74
C ALA A 130 4.65 -11.37 -10.88
N PRO A 131 3.98 -12.32 -11.58
CA PRO A 131 2.96 -11.97 -12.57
C PRO A 131 1.79 -11.17 -12.00
N PHE A 132 1.35 -11.48 -10.78
CA PHE A 132 0.28 -10.75 -10.10
C PHE A 132 0.74 -9.36 -9.66
N ILE A 133 1.92 -9.24 -9.05
CA ILE A 133 2.48 -7.96 -8.59
C ILE A 133 2.55 -6.94 -9.75
N LYS A 134 2.89 -7.38 -10.96
CA LYS A 134 2.92 -6.53 -12.18
C LYS A 134 1.54 -6.01 -12.59
N GLN A 135 0.47 -6.71 -12.22
CA GLN A 135 -0.93 -6.37 -12.55
C GLN A 135 -1.61 -5.48 -11.50
N ILE A 136 -0.95 -5.21 -10.38
CA ILE A 136 -1.50 -4.34 -9.33
C ILE A 136 -1.73 -2.92 -9.90
N GLN A 137 -3.01 -2.56 -10.06
CA GLN A 137 -3.42 -1.36 -10.78
C GLN A 137 -3.03 -0.06 -10.08
N ILE A 138 -2.98 -0.05 -8.74
CA ILE A 138 -2.53 1.15 -8.01
C ILE A 138 -1.06 1.49 -8.26
N PHE A 139 -0.31 0.59 -8.90
CA PHE A 139 1.07 0.85 -9.31
C PHE A 139 1.21 1.33 -10.75
N HIS A 140 0.11 1.54 -11.48
CA HIS A 140 0.14 2.02 -12.86
C HIS A 140 -0.14 3.51 -12.95
N GLY A 141 0.59 4.20 -13.84
CA GLY A 141 0.63 5.65 -14.01
C GLY A 141 -0.72 6.38 -13.85
N PRO A 142 -1.71 6.12 -14.72
CA PRO A 142 -3.00 6.83 -14.64
C PRO A 142 -3.68 6.68 -13.28
N THR A 143 -3.73 5.46 -12.75
CA THR A 143 -4.35 5.16 -11.44
C THR A 143 -3.61 5.83 -10.29
N ILE A 144 -2.27 5.75 -10.26
CA ILE A 144 -1.50 6.34 -9.15
C ILE A 144 -1.62 7.85 -9.12
N PHE A 145 -1.61 8.52 -10.28
CA PHE A 145 -1.71 9.98 -10.33
C PHE A 145 -3.07 10.49 -9.87
N ASP A 146 -4.14 9.79 -10.21
CA ASP A 146 -5.48 10.09 -9.71
C ASP A 146 -5.59 9.90 -8.20
N ILE A 147 -5.01 8.81 -7.66
CA ILE A 147 -4.97 8.56 -6.21
C ILE A 147 -4.17 9.65 -5.50
N ILE A 148 -2.98 10.01 -6.01
CA ILE A 148 -2.13 11.07 -5.43
C ILE A 148 -2.88 12.40 -5.44
N SER A 149 -3.48 12.79 -6.57
CA SER A 149 -4.20 14.06 -6.70
C SER A 149 -5.34 14.15 -5.70
N ARG A 150 -6.10 13.07 -5.51
CA ARG A 150 -7.18 13.01 -4.52
C ARG A 150 -6.66 13.00 -3.09
N HIS A 151 -5.60 12.24 -2.81
CA HIS A 151 -4.96 12.21 -1.49
C HIS A 151 -4.52 13.61 -1.08
N ILE A 152 -3.83 14.31 -1.97
CA ILE A 152 -3.39 15.70 -1.81
C ILE A 152 -4.61 16.63 -1.58
N ASN A 153 -5.67 16.52 -2.39
CA ASN A 153 -6.90 17.28 -2.18
C ASN A 153 -7.57 17.02 -0.81
N TYR A 154 -7.54 15.78 -0.30
CA TYR A 154 -8.06 15.47 1.03
C TYR A 154 -7.19 16.04 2.15
N MET A 155 -5.87 16.02 2.01
CA MET A 155 -4.96 16.73 2.93
C MET A 155 -5.31 18.23 2.99
N PHE A 156 -5.70 18.84 1.86
CA PHE A 156 -6.01 20.28 1.79
C PHE A 156 -7.35 20.65 2.40
N ARG A 157 -8.40 19.86 2.12
CA ARG A 157 -9.75 20.13 2.63
C ARG A 157 -9.81 20.05 4.15
N GLY A 158 -8.94 19.26 4.78
CA GLY A 158 -8.78 19.23 6.24
C GLY A 158 -8.22 20.53 6.84
N ASN A 159 -7.47 21.33 6.06
CA ASN A 159 -6.68 22.47 6.55
C ASN A 159 -7.37 23.84 6.33
N GLN A 160 -8.67 23.88 6.02
CA GLN A 160 -9.50 25.11 5.94
C GLN A 160 -8.93 26.26 5.08
N GLY A 161 -8.05 25.99 4.11
CA GLY A 161 -7.46 27.00 3.23
C GLY A 161 -6.03 27.43 3.56
N ASN A 162 -5.49 27.04 4.73
CA ASN A 162 -4.11 27.36 5.13
C ASN A 162 -3.12 26.32 4.62
N PHE A 163 -3.08 26.21 3.29
CA PHE A 163 -2.39 25.12 2.61
C PHE A 163 -0.89 25.10 2.90
N PHE A 164 -0.18 26.23 2.86
CA PHE A 164 1.28 26.25 3.03
C PHE A 164 1.76 26.45 4.47
N ASP A 165 0.84 26.58 5.43
CA ASP A 165 1.19 26.88 6.83
C ASP A 165 1.44 25.62 7.68
N HIS A 166 1.39 24.44 7.07
CA HIS A 166 1.53 23.15 7.75
C HIS A 166 2.81 22.42 7.31
N ALA A 167 3.51 21.81 8.25
CA ALA A 167 4.74 21.06 7.98
C ALA A 167 4.53 19.86 7.04
N GLU A 168 3.31 19.34 6.95
CA GLU A 168 2.95 18.19 6.12
C GLU A 168 2.55 18.57 4.69
N SER A 169 2.56 19.87 4.35
CA SER A 169 2.17 20.39 3.04
C SER A 169 3.12 19.96 1.93
N VAL A 170 2.58 19.77 0.74
CA VAL A 170 3.30 19.18 -0.40
C VAL A 170 3.06 19.97 -1.66
N ILE A 171 4.13 20.42 -2.30
CA ILE A 171 4.05 20.99 -3.64
C ILE A 171 3.65 19.86 -4.61
N PRO A 172 2.50 19.95 -5.32
CA PRO A 172 1.98 18.88 -6.17
C PRO A 172 2.70 18.81 -7.52
N GLN A 173 4.03 18.87 -7.49
CA GLN A 173 4.92 18.72 -8.64
C GLN A 173 5.71 17.43 -8.49
N LEU A 174 5.91 16.72 -9.60
CA LEU A 174 6.45 15.37 -9.59
C LEU A 174 7.78 15.24 -8.83
N GLU A 175 8.71 16.18 -9.00
CA GLU A 175 10.02 16.13 -8.33
C GLU A 175 9.92 16.30 -6.81
N PHE A 176 8.96 17.09 -6.33
CA PHE A 176 8.68 17.21 -4.90
C PHE A 176 7.95 15.97 -4.35
N LEU A 177 7.04 15.39 -5.13
CA LEU A 177 6.31 14.18 -4.75
C LEU A 177 7.21 12.94 -4.61
N LYS A 178 8.41 12.93 -5.22
CA LYS A 178 9.38 11.84 -5.10
C LYS A 178 10.13 11.82 -3.77
N THR A 179 10.10 12.90 -3.01
CA THR A 179 10.94 13.12 -1.82
C THR A 179 10.16 13.61 -0.59
N ALA A 180 8.98 14.22 -0.76
CA ALA A 180 8.19 14.78 0.32
C ALA A 180 7.77 13.73 1.38
N PRO A 181 8.13 13.91 2.67
CA PRO A 181 7.87 12.91 3.72
C PRO A 181 6.40 12.53 3.92
N SER A 182 5.47 13.48 3.77
CA SER A 182 4.04 13.27 4.00
C SER A 182 3.39 12.34 2.95
N VAL A 183 3.98 12.26 1.76
CA VAL A 183 3.56 11.39 0.65
C VAL A 183 4.52 10.22 0.40
N LYS A 184 5.39 9.90 1.38
CA LYS A 184 6.41 8.85 1.25
C LYS A 184 5.92 7.47 0.80
N HIS A 185 4.67 7.16 1.13
CA HIS A 185 4.01 5.91 0.79
C HIS A 185 3.76 5.77 -0.72
N PHE A 186 3.85 6.85 -1.50
CA PHE A 186 3.79 6.80 -2.96
C PHE A 186 5.16 6.73 -3.64
N HIS A 187 6.26 6.99 -2.91
CA HIS A 187 7.59 7.20 -3.51
C HIS A 187 8.05 6.05 -4.39
N ARG A 188 7.90 4.79 -3.95
CA ARG A 188 8.31 3.62 -4.74
C ARG A 188 7.55 3.60 -6.06
N THR A 189 6.23 3.72 -5.99
CA THR A 189 5.36 3.69 -7.17
C THR A 189 5.69 4.81 -8.14
N ILE A 190 5.85 6.04 -7.64
CA ILE A 190 6.22 7.20 -8.45
C ILE A 190 7.57 6.94 -9.14
N LYS A 191 8.62 6.61 -8.37
CA LYS A 191 9.96 6.37 -8.93
C LYS A 191 10.02 5.20 -9.92
N GLY A 192 9.12 4.23 -9.78
CA GLY A 192 8.99 3.10 -10.70
C GLY A 192 8.20 3.41 -11.98
N GLN A 193 7.57 4.59 -12.12
CA GLN A 193 6.93 4.98 -13.37
C GLN A 193 7.96 5.50 -14.38
N VAL A 194 7.81 5.10 -15.64
CA VAL A 194 8.47 5.77 -16.77
C VAL A 194 7.61 6.98 -17.13
N PHE A 195 8.11 8.18 -16.85
CA PHE A 195 7.38 9.42 -17.11
C PHE A 195 7.59 9.88 -18.55
N HIS A 196 6.54 9.83 -19.37
CA HIS A 196 6.33 10.89 -20.34
C HIS A 196 5.67 12.04 -19.59
N VAL A 197 6.23 13.24 -19.68
CA VAL A 197 5.79 14.43 -18.94
C VAL A 197 4.27 14.61 -19.07
N ILE A 198 3.51 14.31 -18.01
CA ILE A 198 2.09 14.67 -17.92
C ILE A 198 2.02 15.88 -16.99
N PHE A 199 1.82 17.06 -17.58
CA PHE A 199 1.45 18.25 -16.84
C PHE A 199 0.10 18.01 -16.16
N PHE A 200 0.03 18.19 -14.84
CA PHE A 200 -1.24 18.42 -14.17
C PHE A 200 -1.75 19.80 -14.57
N ASN A 201 -2.44 19.86 -15.70
CA ASN A 201 -3.24 21.01 -16.07
C ASN A 201 -4.66 20.51 -16.32
N LYS A 202 -5.55 20.76 -15.35
CA LYS A 202 -6.97 20.89 -15.62
C LYS A 202 -7.50 22.07 -14.82
N THR A 203 -7.75 23.13 -15.59
CA THR A 203 -8.67 24.25 -15.36
C THR A 203 -9.95 23.86 -14.64
#